data_AF-A0A1G1NQZ4-F1
#
_entry.id   AF-A0A1G1NQZ4-F1
#
_cell.length_a   1.000
_cell.length_b   1.000
_cell.length_c   1.000
_cell.angle_alpha   90.00
_cell.angle_beta   90.00
_cell.angle_gamma   90.00
#
_symmetry.space_group_name_H-M   'P 1'
#
loop_
_entity.id
_entity.type
_entity.pdbx_description
1 polymer ?
#
loop_
_entity_poly.entity_id
_entity_poly.type
_entity_poly.pdbx_seq_one_letter_code
_entity_poly.pdbx_strand_id
1 'polypeptide(L)'
;MDFKKLRTVHLYLGCIFMPMLVFFAVTGCLQMFEWHESRKDGSYHAPQIAEITAEMHRHQRLQGGEDVPHSRGFQFFVVLMGLGFFVTSVLGVMMALQFTSPAVVWGCLGAGTLLPLILLKFFK
;
A
#
# COMPACT_ATOMS: atom_id res chain seq x y z
N MET A 1 16.38 -1.27 -25.53
CA MET A 1 16.85 -1.24 -24.12
C MET A 1 17.28 -2.66 -23.75
N ASP A 2 18.49 -2.86 -23.22
CA ASP A 2 19.02 -4.19 -22.87
C ASP A 2 18.24 -4.81 -21.68
N PHE A 3 17.97 -6.11 -21.70
CA PHE A 3 17.33 -6.88 -20.60
C PHE A 3 18.03 -6.69 -19.26
N LYS A 4 19.35 -6.54 -19.24
CA LYS A 4 20.12 -6.26 -18.02
C LYS A 4 19.74 -4.91 -17.41
N LYS A 5 19.56 -3.88 -18.25
CA LYS A 5 19.13 -2.55 -17.82
C LYS A 5 17.70 -2.57 -17.31
N LEU A 6 16.80 -3.26 -17.99
CA LEU A 6 15.41 -3.42 -17.55
C LEU A 6 15.31 -4.09 -16.17
N ARG A 7 16.05 -5.18 -15.94
CA ARG A 7 16.11 -5.87 -14.64
C ARG A 7 16.61 -4.95 -13.53
N THR A 8 17.66 -4.17 -13.83
CA THR A 8 18.24 -3.22 -12.88
C THR A 8 17.24 -2.13 -12.51
N VAL A 9 16.57 -1.54 -13.50
CA VAL A 9 15.52 -0.53 -13.28
C VAL A 9 14.36 -1.11 -12.47
N HIS A 10 13.88 -2.31 -12.80
CA HIS A 10 12.83 -2.97 -12.03
C HIS A 10 13.23 -3.21 -10.57
N LEU A 11 14.47 -3.59 -10.30
CA LEU A 11 14.98 -3.78 -8.93
C LEU A 11 14.94 -2.46 -8.15
N TYR A 12 15.46 -1.37 -8.72
CA TYR A 12 15.46 -0.06 -8.06
C TYR A 12 14.06 0.49 -7.85
N LEU A 13 13.22 0.50 -8.90
CA LEU A 13 11.83 0.94 -8.78
C LEU A 13 11.05 0.08 -7.79
N GLY A 14 11.22 -1.24 -7.84
CA GLY A 14 10.60 -2.17 -6.90
C GLY A 14 10.98 -1.85 -5.46
N CYS A 15 12.28 -1.67 -5.16
CA CYS A 15 12.72 -1.37 -3.80
C CYS A 15 12.27 0.02 -3.32
N ILE A 16 12.31 1.04 -4.19
CA ILE A 16 11.90 2.40 -3.81
C ILE A 16 10.39 2.46 -3.55
N PHE A 17 9.56 1.86 -4.40
CA PHE A 17 8.10 1.98 -4.27
C PHE A 17 7.46 0.93 -3.36
N MET A 18 8.13 -0.20 -3.08
CA MET A 18 7.59 -1.28 -2.26
C MET A 18 6.97 -0.83 -0.94
N PRO A 19 7.61 0.02 -0.09
CA PRO A 19 7.05 0.35 1.22
C PRO A 19 5.67 1.02 1.10
N MET A 20 5.54 1.93 0.13
CA MET A 20 4.29 2.64 -0.11
C MET A 20 3.25 1.81 -0.83
N LEU A 21 3.66 0.90 -1.72
CA LEU A 21 2.71 0.00 -2.37
C LEU A 21 2.17 -1.05 -1.38
N VAL A 22 3.00 -1.53 -0.45
CA VAL A 22 2.56 -2.39 0.66
C VAL A 22 1.59 -1.64 1.57
N PHE A 23 1.92 -0.39 1.94
CA PHE A 23 1.01 0.46 2.71
C PHE A 23 -0.34 0.62 1.99
N PHE A 24 -0.32 0.99 0.71
CA PHE A 24 -1.51 1.11 -0.15
C PHE A 24 -2.35 -0.18 -0.18
N ALA A 25 -1.71 -1.34 -0.37
CA ALA A 25 -2.40 -2.62 -0.43
C ALA A 25 -3.10 -2.94 0.91
N VAL A 26 -2.41 -2.72 2.04
CA VAL A 26 -2.95 -2.98 3.37
C VAL A 26 -4.11 -2.04 3.70
N THR A 27 -3.92 -0.73 3.52
CA THR A 27 -4.98 0.26 3.81
C THR A 27 -6.16 0.11 2.87
N GLY A 28 -5.94 -0.24 1.60
CA GLY A 28 -7.00 -0.55 0.64
C GLY A 28 -7.82 -1.78 1.04
N CYS A 29 -7.18 -2.84 1.53
CA CYS A 29 -7.90 -3.99 2.08
C CYS A 29 -8.73 -3.61 3.32
N LEU A 30 -8.17 -2.81 4.25
CA LEU A 30 -8.91 -2.33 5.43
C LEU A 30 -10.13 -1.48 5.06
N GLN A 31 -10.02 -0.67 4.00
CA GLN A 31 -11.13 0.13 3.50
C GLN A 31 -12.27 -0.70 2.92
N MET A 32 -11.96 -1.81 2.24
CA MET A 32 -13.01 -2.67 1.67
C MET A 32 -13.93 -3.29 2.71
N PHE A 33 -13.46 -3.45 3.96
CA PHE A 33 -14.26 -3.97 5.07
C PHE A 33 -14.80 -2.90 6.02
N GLU A 34 -14.52 -1.62 5.77
CA GLU A 34 -14.88 -0.51 6.66
C GLU A 34 -14.35 -0.68 8.10
N TRP A 35 -13.31 -1.51 8.31
CA TRP A 35 -12.71 -1.74 9.64
C TRP A 35 -11.98 -0.53 10.23
N HIS A 36 -11.91 0.55 9.47
CA HIS A 36 -11.37 1.83 9.89
C HIS A 36 -12.45 2.81 10.38
N GLU A 37 -13.73 2.47 10.24
CA GLU A 37 -14.85 3.30 10.68
C GLU A 37 -15.50 2.71 11.93
N SER A 38 -15.79 3.54 12.92
CA SER A 38 -16.61 3.11 14.05
C SER A 38 -18.04 2.91 13.61
N ARG A 39 -18.65 1.80 14.01
CA ARG A 39 -19.99 1.43 13.55
C ARG A 39 -21.03 2.29 14.27
N LYS A 40 -22.00 2.81 13.50
CA LYS A 40 -23.05 3.72 14.02
C LYS A 40 -23.92 3.11 15.13
N ASP A 41 -23.96 1.78 15.22
CA ASP A 41 -24.68 1.02 16.23
C ASP A 41 -23.92 0.85 17.56
N GLY A 42 -22.67 1.35 17.64
CA GLY A 42 -21.81 1.22 18.83
C GLY A 42 -21.25 -0.19 19.07
N SER A 43 -21.50 -1.16 18.17
CA SER A 43 -21.00 -2.54 18.32
C SER A 43 -19.50 -2.68 18.06
N TYR A 44 -18.90 -1.71 17.37
CA TYR A 44 -17.50 -1.69 17.02
C TYR A 44 -16.93 -0.28 17.05
N HIS A 45 -15.84 -0.13 17.78
CA HIS A 45 -15.03 1.08 17.80
C HIS A 45 -13.71 0.81 17.09
N ALA A 46 -13.47 1.56 16.00
CA ALA A 46 -12.24 1.40 15.25
C ALA A 46 -11.05 1.87 16.10
N PRO A 47 -9.94 1.12 16.11
CA PRO A 47 -8.72 1.59 16.75
C PRO A 47 -8.17 2.80 15.98
N GLN A 48 -7.75 3.83 16.72
CA GLN A 48 -7.28 5.11 16.16
C GLN A 48 -6.21 4.95 15.06
N ILE A 49 -5.33 3.94 15.18
CA ILE A 49 -4.29 3.67 14.18
C ILE A 49 -4.91 3.23 12.84
N ALA A 50 -5.95 2.39 12.86
CA ALA A 50 -6.62 1.93 11.65
C ALA A 50 -7.40 3.06 10.96
N GLU A 51 -8.04 3.92 11.77
CA GLU A 51 -8.74 5.12 11.29
C GLU A 51 -7.75 6.07 10.58
N ILE A 52 -6.70 6.51 11.28
CA ILE A 52 -5.70 7.45 10.75
C ILE A 52 -5.00 6.91 9.50
N THR A 53 -4.66 5.62 9.47
CA THR A 53 -3.95 5.02 8.33
C THR A 53 -4.84 4.83 7.11
N ALA A 54 -6.10 4.45 7.30
CA ALA A 54 -7.05 4.29 6.20
C ALA A 54 -7.57 5.63 5.67
N GLU A 55 -7.65 6.68 6.50
CA GLU A 55 -8.01 8.03 6.06
C GLU A 55 -7.07 8.58 4.98
N MET A 56 -5.78 8.22 5.04
CA MET A 56 -4.79 8.62 4.04
C MET A 56 -5.18 8.20 2.60
N HIS A 57 -6.05 7.19 2.46
CA HIS A 57 -6.53 6.66 1.17
C HIS A 57 -8.03 6.96 0.89
N ARG A 58 -8.76 7.64 1.78
CA ARG A 58 -10.24 7.71 1.74
C ARG A 58 -10.80 8.83 0.87
N HIS A 59 -10.05 9.90 0.65
CA HIS A 59 -10.57 11.16 0.11
C HIS A 59 -10.81 11.18 -1.42
N GLN A 60 -10.82 10.02 -2.09
CA GLN A 60 -11.02 9.91 -3.55
C GLN A 60 -12.37 9.29 -3.91
N ARG A 61 -13.46 9.70 -3.23
CA ARG A 61 -14.83 9.33 -3.64
C ARG A 61 -15.31 10.28 -4.74
N LEU A 62 -15.85 9.72 -5.83
CA LEU A 62 -16.61 10.51 -6.80
C LEU A 62 -17.85 11.08 -6.08
N GLN A 63 -17.98 12.40 -6.01
CA GLN A 63 -19.16 13.04 -5.41
C GLN A 63 -20.43 12.60 -6.16
N GLY A 64 -21.43 12.12 -5.41
CA GLY A 64 -22.76 11.79 -5.95
C GLY A 64 -23.01 10.33 -6.31
N GLY A 65 -22.12 9.40 -5.97
CA GLY A 65 -22.37 7.96 -6.12
C GLY A 65 -23.37 7.44 -5.08
N GLU A 66 -24.41 6.72 -5.53
CA GLU A 66 -25.29 5.96 -4.64
C GLU A 66 -24.48 4.91 -3.85
N ASP A 67 -24.90 4.64 -2.60
CA ASP A 67 -24.35 3.57 -1.78
C ASP A 67 -24.65 2.22 -2.43
N VAL A 68 -23.78 1.78 -3.33
CA VAL A 68 -23.88 0.46 -3.97
C VAL A 68 -23.62 -0.63 -2.93
N PRO A 69 -24.49 -1.66 -2.85
CA PRO A 69 -24.32 -2.75 -1.89
C PRO A 69 -22.94 -3.42 -2.03
N HIS A 70 -22.24 -3.62 -0.91
CA HIS A 70 -20.96 -4.30 -0.91
C HIS A 70 -21.08 -5.73 -1.46
N SER A 71 -20.49 -5.98 -2.62
CA SER A 71 -20.37 -7.33 -3.18
C SER A 71 -19.30 -8.10 -2.42
N ARG A 72 -19.70 -9.11 -1.64
CA ARG A 72 -18.77 -9.98 -0.89
C ARG A 72 -17.75 -10.67 -1.81
N GLY A 73 -18.14 -10.99 -3.04
CA GLY A 73 -17.24 -11.58 -4.04
C GLY A 73 -16.14 -10.61 -4.47
N PHE A 74 -16.50 -9.33 -4.68
CA PHE A 74 -15.53 -8.30 -5.02
C PHE A 74 -14.58 -7.99 -3.86
N GLN A 75 -15.09 -7.91 -2.62
CA GLN A 75 -14.26 -7.75 -1.43
C GLN A 75 -13.22 -8.88 -1.29
N PHE A 76 -13.65 -10.13 -1.44
CA PHE A 76 -12.76 -11.28 -1.39
C PHE A 76 -11.69 -11.24 -2.49
N PHE A 77 -12.08 -10.87 -3.71
CA PHE A 77 -11.15 -10.71 -4.83
C PHE A 77 -10.10 -9.62 -4.54
N VAL A 78 -10.50 -8.46 -4.00
CA VAL A 78 -9.57 -7.39 -3.64
C VAL A 78 -8.59 -7.82 -2.54
N VAL A 79 -9.03 -8.61 -1.56
CA VAL A 79 -8.13 -9.18 -0.55
C VAL A 79 -7.11 -10.13 -1.16
N LEU A 80 -7.54 -11.01 -2.07
CA LEU A 80 -6.62 -11.90 -2.77
C LEU A 80 -5.60 -11.12 -3.60
N MET A 81 -6.02 -10.05 -4.27
CA MET A 81 -5.11 -9.14 -4.99
C MET A 81 -4.12 -8.48 -4.04
N GLY A 82 -4.58 -7.94 -2.91
CA GLY A 82 -3.71 -7.31 -1.90
C GLY A 82 -2.69 -8.29 -1.33
N LEU A 83 -3.10 -9.53 -1.04
CA LEU A 83 -2.21 -10.59 -0.58
C LEU A 83 -1.18 -10.97 -1.64
N GLY A 84 -1.59 -11.16 -2.89
CA GLY A 84 -0.68 -11.45 -4.00
C GLY A 84 0.33 -10.31 -4.22
N PHE A 85 -0.14 -9.07 -4.16
CA PHE A 85 0.70 -7.88 -4.25
C PHE A 85 1.74 -7.82 -3.11
N PHE A 86 1.31 -8.09 -1.87
CA PHE A 86 2.20 -8.14 -0.72
C PHE A 86 3.29 -9.21 -0.88
N VAL A 87 2.88 -10.44 -1.23
CA VAL A 87 3.81 -11.58 -1.41
C VAL A 87 4.82 -11.28 -2.53
N THR A 88 4.36 -10.78 -3.67
CA THR A 88 5.25 -10.43 -4.80
C THR A 88 6.22 -9.31 -4.45
N SER A 89 5.78 -8.33 -3.66
CA SER A 89 6.64 -7.26 -3.16
C SER A 89 7.74 -7.76 -2.23
N VAL A 90 7.40 -8.67 -1.30
CA VAL A 90 8.37 -9.32 -0.39
C VAL A 90 9.39 -10.14 -1.19
N LEU A 91 8.93 -10.94 -2.15
CA LEU A 91 9.81 -11.71 -3.03
C LEU A 91 10.74 -10.78 -3.84
N GLY A 92 10.24 -9.64 -4.33
CA GLY A 92 11.04 -8.64 -5.01
C GLY A 92 12.20 -8.12 -4.16
N VAL A 93 11.94 -7.83 -2.88
CA VAL A 93 12.98 -7.38 -1.93
C VAL A 93 13.94 -8.50 -1.57
N MET A 94 13.46 -9.73 -1.36
CA MET A 94 14.33 -10.89 -1.14
C MET A 94 15.28 -11.11 -2.31
N MET A 95 14.81 -10.98 -3.55
CA MET A 95 15.67 -11.04 -4.73
C MET A 95 16.64 -9.85 -4.77
N ALA A 96 16.20 -8.65 -4.44
CA ALA A 96 17.08 -7.47 -4.42
C ALA A 96 18.24 -7.63 -3.43
N LEU A 97 17.98 -8.17 -2.24
CA LEU A 97 19.01 -8.45 -1.22
C LEU A 97 20.00 -9.53 -1.66
N GLN A 98 19.58 -10.48 -2.51
CA GLN A 98 20.46 -11.52 -3.04
C GLN A 98 21.32 -11.03 -4.20
N PHE A 99 20.78 -10.20 -5.09
CA PHE A 99 21.44 -9.78 -6.34
C PHE A 99 22.09 -8.40 -6.27
N THR A 100 21.98 -7.68 -5.15
CA THR A 100 22.52 -6.33 -4.98
C THR A 100 22.99 -6.13 -3.54
N SER A 101 23.89 -5.17 -3.32
CA SER A 101 24.37 -4.86 -1.97
C SER A 101 23.22 -4.47 -1.04
N PRO A 102 23.16 -4.98 0.20
CA PRO A 102 22.07 -4.71 1.13
C PRO A 102 21.97 -3.21 1.47
N ALA A 103 23.08 -2.48 1.51
CA ALA A 103 23.08 -1.04 1.76
C ALA A 103 22.26 -0.26 0.73
N VAL A 104 22.35 -0.64 -0.55
CA VAL A 104 21.55 -0.02 -1.63
C VAL A 104 20.07 -0.32 -1.46
N VAL A 105 19.73 -1.57 -1.11
CA VAL A 105 18.32 -1.98 -0.88
C VAL A 105 17.73 -1.20 0.30
N TRP A 106 18.42 -1.16 1.43
CA TRP A 106 17.99 -0.39 2.60
C TRP A 106 17.91 1.12 2.30
N GLY A 107 18.86 1.66 1.54
CA GLY A 107 18.82 3.04 1.07
C GLY A 107 17.59 3.33 0.21
N CYS A 108 17.23 2.43 -0.70
CA CYS A 108 16.04 2.55 -1.55
C CYS A 108 14.74 2.45 -0.74
N LEU A 109 14.63 1.47 0.16
CA LEU A 109 13.46 1.30 1.03
C LEU A 109 13.28 2.50 1.97
N GLY A 110 14.39 3.01 2.52
CA GLY A 110 14.41 4.22 3.35
C GLY A 110 13.97 5.45 2.57
N ALA A 111 14.53 5.67 1.38
CA ALA A 111 14.15 6.77 0.51
C ALA A 111 12.66 6.71 0.12
N GLY A 112 12.16 5.52 -0.23
CA GLY A 112 10.76 5.26 -0.55
C GLY A 112 9.78 5.59 0.57
N THR A 113 10.18 5.30 1.81
CA THR A 113 9.38 5.61 3.00
C THR A 113 9.46 7.10 3.39
N LEU A 114 10.63 7.72 3.27
CA LEU A 114 10.85 9.11 3.71
C LEU A 114 10.26 10.13 2.73
N LEU A 115 10.35 9.88 1.42
CA LEU A 115 9.85 10.78 0.37
C LEU A 115 8.40 11.24 0.58
N PRO A 116 7.41 10.34 0.79
CA PRO A 116 6.02 10.77 1.02
C PRO A 116 5.85 11.57 2.32
N LEU A 117 6.60 11.24 3.37
CA LEU A 117 6.56 12.00 4.64
C LEU A 117 7.13 13.42 4.47
N ILE A 118 8.17 13.57 3.66
CA ILE A 118 8.74 14.86 3.28
C ILE A 118 7.71 15.65 2.47
N LEU A 119 7.12 15.07 1.43
CA LEU A 119 6.09 15.72 0.63
C LEU A 119 4.91 16.19 1.49
N LEU A 120 4.42 15.35 2.40
CA LEU A 120 3.33 15.72 3.30
C LEU A 120 3.69 16.89 4.22
N LYS A 121 4.95 17.03 4.65
CA LYS A 121 5.39 18.18 5.45
C LYS A 121 5.55 19.47 4.65
N PHE A 122 6.02 19.38 3.41
CA PHE A 122 6.31 20.56 2.58
C PHE A 122 5.09 21.12 1.84
N PHE A 123 4.11 20.27 1.50
CA PHE A 123 2.89 20.65 0.78
C PHE A 123 1.66 20.72 1.69
N LYS A 124 1.88 20.90 3.00
CA LYS A 124 0.81 21.12 3.99
C LYS A 124 0.33 22.57 3.98
#